data_AF-A0A7S0J770-F1
#
_entry.id   AF-A0A7S0J770-F1
#
_cell.length_a   1.000
_cell.length_b   1.000
_cell.length_c   1.000
_cell.angle_alpha   90.00
_cell.angle_beta   90.00
_cell.angle_gamma   90.00
#
_symmetry.space_group_name_H-M   'P 1'
#
loop_
_entity.id
_entity.type
_entity.pdbx_description
1 polymer ?
#
loop_
_entity_poly.entity_id
_entity_poly.type
_entity_poly.pdbx_seq_one_letter_code
_entity_poly.pdbx_strand_id
1 'polypeptide(L)'
;MIAAAALFKPPPHWVPVEVLWQAMLAVDPETGQSRGYALLSRSSGGQRTKHNLLQLTFGRKRLETAIAYFGKTANPPASGSASIHEELWRAWRSMPPAAAALVQMRDPSVVAAEEAQPLQGALTALEGTELHERLIEAQDLFAQRDGPPPLRADAFAGLLLVLCCSVVDLKGTLPLSAALLEREDSRLEEPLLEEVNSARAILRTMARHHLQDCGSCGCGRGA
;
A
#
# COMPACT_ATOMS: atom_id res chain seq x y z
N MET A 1 2.21 34.14 -13.39
CA MET A 1 0.92 34.06 -14.10
C MET A 1 0.01 33.11 -13.34
N ILE A 2 -1.21 33.52 -13.01
CA ILE A 2 -2.22 32.66 -12.34
C ILE A 2 -3.34 32.38 -13.34
N ALA A 3 -3.72 31.12 -13.51
CA ALA A 3 -4.83 30.72 -14.39
C ALA A 3 -6.08 30.41 -13.55
N ALA A 4 -7.24 30.94 -13.94
CA ALA A 4 -8.50 30.64 -13.30
C ALA A 4 -9.10 29.35 -13.88
N ALA A 5 -9.62 28.47 -13.02
CA ALA A 5 -10.17 27.17 -13.42
C ALA A 5 -11.55 27.26 -14.12
N ALA A 6 -12.19 28.43 -14.15
CA ALA A 6 -13.52 28.60 -14.73
C ALA A 6 -13.55 29.79 -15.70
N LEU A 7 -14.14 29.59 -16.87
CA LEU A 7 -14.14 30.56 -17.98
C LEU A 7 -14.99 31.82 -17.71
N PHE A 8 -15.82 31.81 -16.67
CA PHE A 8 -16.57 32.99 -16.21
C PHE A 8 -15.76 33.89 -15.26
N LYS A 9 -14.52 33.52 -14.94
CA LYS A 9 -13.59 34.30 -14.10
C LYS A 9 -12.62 35.13 -14.95
N PRO A 10 -12.03 36.19 -14.37
CA PRO A 10 -11.11 37.07 -15.09
C PRO A 10 -9.99 36.28 -15.81
N PRO A 11 -9.53 36.80 -16.96
CA PRO A 11 -8.50 36.14 -17.74
C PRO A 11 -7.21 35.96 -16.91
N PRO A 12 -6.35 34.99 -17.29
CA PRO A 12 -5.05 34.84 -16.68
C PRO A 12 -4.30 36.18 -16.66
N HIS A 13 -3.80 36.57 -15.50
CA HIS A 13 -3.08 37.83 -15.33
C HIS A 13 -1.82 37.64 -14.48
N TRP A 14 -0.97 38.66 -14.54
CA TRP A 14 0.25 38.74 -13.74
C TRP A 14 -0.08 39.36 -12.39
N VAL A 15 0.25 38.63 -11.33
CA VAL A 15 0.12 39.09 -9.94
C VAL A 15 1.52 39.19 -9.36
N PRO A 16 1.89 40.29 -8.67
CA PRO A 16 3.15 40.38 -7.95
C PRO A 16 3.31 39.25 -6.94
N VAL A 17 4.53 38.75 -6.77
CA VAL A 17 4.81 37.59 -5.90
C VAL A 17 4.42 37.91 -4.45
N GLU A 18 4.61 39.14 -4.01
CA GLU A 18 4.28 39.63 -2.67
C GLU A 18 2.78 39.56 -2.40
N VAL A 19 1.97 39.96 -3.38
CA VAL A 19 0.50 39.90 -3.30
C VAL A 19 0.02 38.45 -3.26
N LEU A 20 0.62 37.59 -4.07
CA LEU A 20 0.32 36.16 -4.07
C LEU A 20 0.70 35.51 -2.72
N TRP A 21 1.87 35.86 -2.18
CA TRP A 21 2.33 35.37 -0.88
C TRP A 21 1.37 35.79 0.26
N GLN A 22 0.99 37.06 0.30
CA GLN A 22 0.02 37.56 1.29
C GLN A 22 -1.33 36.84 1.18
N ALA A 23 -1.81 36.56 -0.03
CA ALA A 23 -3.05 35.81 -0.23
C ALA A 23 -2.97 34.36 0.27
N MET A 24 -1.79 33.74 0.23
CA MET A 24 -1.58 32.37 0.74
C MET A 24 -1.54 32.27 2.27
N LEU A 25 -1.22 33.37 2.97
CA LEU A 25 -1.18 33.42 4.44
C LEU A 25 -2.57 33.39 5.08
N ALA A 26 -3.64 33.65 4.31
CA ALA A 26 -5.00 33.60 4.81
C ALA A 26 -5.35 32.19 5.31
N VAL A 27 -5.87 32.11 6.53
CA VAL A 27 -6.35 30.86 7.14
C VAL A 27 -7.68 30.48 6.51
N ASP A 28 -7.76 29.26 6.02
CA ASP A 28 -8.99 28.67 5.49
C ASP A 28 -9.90 28.24 6.67
N PRO A 29 -11.14 28.77 6.76
CA PRO A 29 -12.05 28.47 7.87
C PRO A 29 -12.46 26.99 7.96
N GLU A 30 -12.42 26.24 6.85
CA GLU A 30 -12.80 24.81 6.86
C GLU A 30 -11.70 23.92 7.42
N THR A 31 -10.43 24.26 7.15
CA THR A 31 -9.28 23.42 7.51
C THR A 31 -8.50 23.95 8.73
N GLY A 32 -8.68 25.23 9.08
CA GLY A 32 -7.88 25.91 10.10
C GLY A 32 -6.41 26.10 9.72
N GLN A 33 -6.06 25.90 8.43
CA GLN A 33 -4.70 25.98 7.91
C GLN A 33 -4.57 27.08 6.85
N SER A 34 -3.34 27.55 6.61
CA SER A 34 -3.05 28.49 5.52
C SER A 34 -3.19 27.83 4.15
N ARG A 35 -3.73 28.54 3.14
CA ARG A 35 -4.08 27.99 1.82
C ARG A 35 -2.90 27.45 0.98
N GLY A 36 -1.73 28.07 1.07
CA GLY A 36 -0.46 27.55 0.49
C GLY A 36 -0.46 27.28 -1.03
N TYR A 37 0.53 26.50 -1.48
CA TYR A 37 0.67 25.99 -2.86
C TYR A 37 1.13 24.53 -2.85
N ALA A 38 0.86 23.80 -3.93
CA ALA A 38 1.31 22.43 -4.12
C ALA A 38 2.25 22.32 -5.31
N LEU A 39 3.37 21.62 -5.12
CA LEU A 39 4.26 21.25 -6.22
C LEU A 39 3.84 19.88 -6.76
N LEU A 40 3.35 19.86 -8.00
CA LEU A 40 3.00 18.64 -8.71
C LEU A 40 4.13 18.30 -9.67
N SER A 41 4.97 17.35 -9.29
CA SER A 41 5.93 16.75 -10.20
C SER A 41 5.39 15.42 -10.70
N ARG A 42 5.57 15.12 -11.99
CA ARG A 42 5.62 13.72 -12.41
C ARG A 42 6.77 13.10 -11.64
N SER A 43 6.52 11.97 -10.99
CA SER A 43 7.59 11.12 -10.45
C SER A 43 8.50 10.72 -11.63
N SER A 44 9.53 11.51 -11.93
CA SER A 44 10.68 11.04 -12.69
C SER A 44 11.37 10.08 -11.73
N GLY A 45 10.95 8.82 -11.78
CA GLY A 45 11.34 7.78 -10.85
C GLY A 45 12.83 7.87 -10.59
N GLY A 46 13.19 8.33 -9.38
CA GLY A 46 14.55 8.22 -8.91
C GLY A 46 14.86 6.74 -8.88
N GLN A 47 15.63 6.27 -9.87
CA GLN A 47 16.33 4.97 -9.91
C GLN A 47 15.68 3.88 -9.03
N ARG A 48 14.40 3.62 -9.25
CA ARG A 48 13.69 2.49 -8.66
C ARG A 48 13.50 1.51 -9.80
N THR A 49 13.92 0.28 -9.55
CA THR A 49 13.77 -0.90 -10.41
C THR A 49 12.61 -0.73 -11.39
N LYS A 50 12.93 -0.67 -12.69
CA LYS A 50 11.99 -0.27 -13.76
C LYS A 50 10.77 -1.19 -13.89
N HIS A 51 10.79 -2.32 -13.19
CA HIS A 51 9.78 -3.38 -13.20
C HIS A 51 9.36 -3.63 -11.74
N ASN A 52 8.39 -2.86 -11.26
CA ASN A 52 7.74 -3.15 -9.97
C ASN A 52 6.24 -3.27 -10.25
N LEU A 53 5.68 -4.45 -10.02
CA LEU A 53 4.26 -4.74 -10.10
C LEU A 53 3.49 -4.07 -8.96
N LEU A 54 4.06 -4.09 -7.74
CA LEU A 54 3.48 -3.51 -6.54
C LEU A 54 4.24 -2.25 -6.11
N GLN A 55 3.54 -1.12 -6.06
CA GLN A 55 4.04 0.13 -5.52
C GLN A 55 3.42 0.40 -4.14
N LEU A 56 4.27 0.39 -3.12
CA LEU A 56 3.91 0.75 -1.76
C LEU A 56 4.33 2.20 -1.50
N THR A 57 3.35 3.10 -1.35
CA THR A 57 3.56 4.54 -1.20
C THR A 57 3.62 4.96 0.27
N PHE A 58 4.15 4.11 1.15
CA PHE A 58 4.32 4.47 2.56
C PHE A 58 5.44 5.51 2.68
N GLY A 59 5.12 6.66 3.26
CA GLY A 59 6.17 7.48 3.90
C GLY A 59 6.77 6.69 5.08
N ARG A 60 8.08 6.86 5.35
CA ARG A 60 8.82 6.15 6.43
C ARG A 60 8.05 6.09 7.77
N LYS A 61 7.32 7.16 8.12
CA LYS A 61 6.52 7.29 9.35
C LYS A 61 5.16 6.57 9.35
N ARG A 62 4.62 6.19 8.18
CA ARG A 62 3.29 5.57 8.06
C ARG A 62 3.33 4.05 8.00
N LEU A 63 4.50 3.47 7.72
CA LEU A 63 4.71 2.03 7.72
C LEU A 63 4.46 1.45 9.13
N GLU A 64 4.92 2.13 10.18
CA GLU A 64 4.68 1.75 11.58
C GLU A 64 3.20 1.64 11.91
N THR A 65 2.42 2.62 11.46
CA THR A 65 0.96 2.64 11.66
C THR A 65 0.31 1.48 10.91
N ALA A 66 0.76 1.20 9.68
CA ALA A 66 0.24 0.07 8.91
C ALA A 66 0.54 -1.27 9.60
N ILE A 67 1.79 -1.48 10.05
CA ILE A 67 2.23 -2.71 10.73
C ILE A 67 1.51 -2.90 12.06
N ALA A 68 1.51 -1.88 12.92
CA ALA A 68 0.84 -1.92 14.22
C ALA A 68 -0.67 -2.11 14.05
N TYR A 69 -1.25 -1.60 12.97
CA TYR A 69 -2.63 -1.84 12.62
C TYR A 69 -2.86 -3.30 12.21
N PHE A 70 -2.10 -3.84 11.25
CA PHE A 70 -2.20 -5.26 10.86
C PHE A 70 -2.04 -6.18 12.06
N GLY A 71 -1.07 -5.93 12.94
CA GLY A 71 -0.90 -6.72 14.17
C GLY A 71 -2.07 -6.60 15.16
N LYS A 72 -2.77 -5.45 15.21
CA LYS A 72 -3.93 -5.22 16.09
C LYS A 72 -5.24 -5.73 15.49
N THR A 73 -5.44 -5.63 14.18
CA THR A 73 -6.69 -6.00 13.51
C THR A 73 -6.70 -7.41 12.95
N ALA A 74 -5.53 -7.97 12.65
CA ALA A 74 -5.40 -9.37 12.32
C ALA A 74 -5.38 -10.26 13.59
N ASN A 75 -5.69 -9.69 14.76
CA ASN A 75 -6.05 -10.44 15.96
C ASN A 75 -7.54 -10.29 16.31
N PRO A 76 -8.47 -10.94 15.58
CA PRO A 76 -9.81 -11.19 16.07
C PRO A 76 -9.86 -12.52 16.86
N PRO A 77 -10.79 -12.67 17.82
CA PRO A 77 -10.89 -13.86 18.65
C PRO A 77 -11.05 -15.11 17.78
N ALA A 78 -10.34 -16.16 18.17
CA ALA A 78 -10.46 -17.51 17.66
C ALA A 78 -11.91 -18.02 17.79
N SER A 79 -12.81 -17.60 16.90
CA SER A 79 -13.98 -18.40 16.58
C SER A 79 -13.44 -19.54 15.71
N GLY A 80 -13.12 -20.66 16.36
CA GLY A 80 -12.48 -21.85 15.79
C GLY A 80 -13.30 -22.60 14.72
N SER A 81 -14.02 -21.88 13.86
CA SER A 81 -14.82 -22.42 12.76
C SER A 81 -14.68 -21.63 11.44
N ALA A 82 -13.79 -20.63 11.37
CA ALA A 82 -13.64 -19.82 10.16
C ALA A 82 -12.87 -20.61 9.08
N SER A 83 -13.44 -20.69 7.87
CA SER A 83 -12.76 -21.21 6.68
C SER A 83 -11.60 -20.30 6.29
N ILE A 84 -10.58 -20.82 5.58
CA ILE A 84 -9.46 -20.03 5.03
C ILE A 84 -9.97 -18.80 4.28
N HIS A 85 -11.05 -18.95 3.52
CA HIS A 85 -11.70 -17.87 2.78
C HIS A 85 -12.23 -16.76 3.69
N GLU A 86 -12.80 -17.12 4.84
CA GLU A 86 -13.36 -16.14 5.78
C GLU A 86 -12.24 -15.38 6.51
N GLU A 87 -11.12 -16.05 6.81
CA GLU A 87 -9.93 -15.43 7.37
C GLU A 87 -9.31 -14.42 6.39
N LEU A 88 -9.08 -14.82 5.14
CA LEU A 88 -8.58 -13.94 4.08
C LEU A 88 -9.53 -12.77 3.81
N TRP A 89 -10.84 -13.01 3.75
CA TRP A 89 -11.85 -11.97 3.53
C TRP A 89 -11.87 -10.95 4.67
N ARG A 90 -11.83 -11.41 5.92
CA ARG A 90 -11.79 -10.53 7.09
C ARG A 90 -10.52 -9.69 7.10
N ALA A 91 -9.37 -10.30 6.81
CA ALA A 91 -8.09 -9.58 6.71
C ALA A 91 -8.16 -8.48 5.64
N TRP A 92 -8.68 -8.81 4.46
CA TRP A 92 -8.84 -7.88 3.35
C TRP A 92 -9.78 -6.71 3.67
N ARG A 93 -10.95 -6.99 4.26
CA ARG A 93 -11.94 -5.96 4.63
C ARG A 93 -11.54 -5.14 5.85
N SER A 94 -10.76 -5.71 6.76
CA SER A 94 -10.25 -4.96 7.92
C SER A 94 -9.26 -3.87 7.51
N MET A 95 -8.80 -3.85 6.25
CA MET A 95 -7.83 -2.86 5.79
C MET A 95 -8.45 -1.44 5.77
N PRO A 96 -7.82 -0.45 6.42
CA PRO A 96 -8.28 0.92 6.37
C PRO A 96 -8.23 1.43 4.94
N PRO A 97 -9.24 2.19 4.48
CA PRO A 97 -9.20 2.84 3.17
C PRO A 97 -7.92 3.67 2.96
N ALA A 98 -7.42 4.30 4.02
CA ALA A 98 -6.17 5.06 4.00
C ALA A 98 -4.92 4.19 3.76
N ALA A 99 -4.91 2.93 4.21
CA ALA A 99 -3.81 1.99 3.97
C ALA A 99 -3.95 1.36 2.58
N ALA A 100 -5.16 0.99 2.19
CA ALA A 100 -5.50 0.53 0.85
C ALA A 100 -5.06 1.54 -0.23
N ALA A 101 -5.31 2.82 -0.02
CA ALA A 101 -4.90 3.88 -0.95
C ALA A 101 -3.36 4.00 -1.14
N LEU A 102 -2.56 3.41 -0.25
CA LEU A 102 -1.09 3.43 -0.35
C LEU A 102 -0.54 2.24 -1.16
N VAL A 103 -1.38 1.23 -1.42
CA VAL A 103 -1.03 0.06 -2.21
C VAL A 103 -1.53 0.29 -3.63
N GLN A 104 -0.60 0.39 -4.57
CA GLN A 104 -0.91 0.57 -5.98
C GLN A 104 -0.34 -0.62 -6.76
N MET A 105 -1.18 -1.27 -7.55
CA MET A 105 -0.73 -2.21 -8.57
C MET A 105 -0.53 -1.46 -9.87
N ARG A 106 0.61 -1.67 -10.52
CA ARG A 106 0.91 -1.06 -11.80
C ARG A 106 0.23 -1.86 -12.92
N ASP A 107 -0.57 -1.18 -13.72
CA ASP A 107 -1.24 -1.80 -14.85
C ASP A 107 -0.28 -1.89 -16.05
N PRO A 108 0.04 -3.10 -16.56
CA PRO A 108 0.97 -3.28 -17.67
C PRO A 108 0.50 -2.59 -18.96
N SER A 109 -0.80 -2.33 -19.13
CA SER A 109 -1.36 -1.66 -20.31
C SER A 109 -1.00 -0.16 -20.41
N VAL A 110 -0.60 0.45 -19.29
CA VAL A 110 -0.32 1.89 -19.19
C VAL A 110 1.19 2.18 -19.33
N VAL A 111 2.01 1.15 -19.45
CA VAL A 111 3.48 1.27 -19.48
C VAL A 111 4.01 1.05 -20.90
N ALA A 112 5.20 1.60 -21.19
CA ALA A 112 5.92 1.34 -22.42
C ALA A 112 6.10 -0.17 -22.66
N ALA A 113 6.04 -0.59 -23.93
CA ALA A 113 6.06 -2.01 -24.32
C ALA A 113 7.24 -2.80 -23.74
N GLU A 114 8.41 -2.18 -23.61
CA GLU A 114 9.62 -2.78 -23.03
C GLU A 114 9.49 -3.11 -21.53
N GLU A 115 8.70 -2.32 -20.79
CA GLU A 115 8.43 -2.54 -19.37
C GLU A 115 7.17 -3.39 -19.13
N ALA A 116 6.26 -3.45 -20.10
CA ALA A 116 4.98 -4.15 -19.98
C ALA A 116 5.15 -5.67 -19.93
N GLN A 117 6.10 -6.24 -20.67
CA GLN A 117 6.30 -7.69 -20.75
C GLN A 117 6.68 -8.34 -19.40
N PRO A 118 7.68 -7.85 -18.64
CA PRO A 118 7.99 -8.41 -17.32
C PRO A 118 6.86 -8.18 -16.30
N LEU A 119 6.19 -7.01 -16.35
CA LEU A 119 5.05 -6.71 -15.48
C LEU A 119 3.87 -7.66 -15.75
N GLN A 120 3.60 -7.96 -17.01
CA GLN A 120 2.56 -8.91 -17.39
C GLN A 120 2.94 -10.32 -16.93
N GLY A 121 4.20 -10.73 -17.07
CA GLY A 121 4.68 -12.02 -16.54
C GLY A 121 4.48 -12.13 -15.03
N ALA A 122 4.86 -11.09 -14.27
CA ALA A 122 4.68 -11.05 -12.83
C ALA A 122 3.20 -11.05 -12.41
N LEU A 123 2.33 -10.33 -13.14
CA LEU A 123 0.89 -10.34 -12.89
C LEU A 123 0.28 -11.72 -13.16
N THR A 124 0.59 -12.35 -14.30
CA THR A 124 0.12 -13.70 -14.62
C THR A 124 0.60 -14.72 -13.58
N ALA A 125 1.86 -14.61 -13.14
CA ALA A 125 2.39 -15.47 -12.08
C ALA A 125 1.64 -15.27 -10.75
N LEU A 126 1.28 -14.04 -10.41
CA LEU A 126 0.49 -13.73 -9.21
C LEU A 126 -0.93 -14.28 -9.32
N GLU A 127 -1.58 -14.10 -10.46
CA GLU A 127 -2.94 -14.60 -10.74
C GLU A 127 -3.00 -16.14 -10.67
N GLY A 128 -1.91 -16.82 -11.00
CA GLY A 128 -1.76 -18.28 -10.91
C GLY A 128 -1.47 -18.83 -9.51
N THR A 129 -1.31 -17.97 -8.49
CA THR A 129 -1.08 -18.43 -7.11
C THR A 129 -2.36 -18.96 -6.47
N GLU A 130 -2.24 -19.99 -5.62
CA GLU A 130 -3.38 -20.52 -4.85
C GLU A 130 -3.93 -19.42 -3.92
N LEU A 131 -3.08 -18.51 -3.43
CA LEU A 131 -3.52 -17.34 -2.65
C LEU A 131 -4.50 -16.45 -3.42
N HIS A 132 -4.19 -16.13 -4.67
CA HIS A 132 -5.04 -15.29 -5.50
C HIS A 132 -6.38 -15.98 -5.79
N GLU A 133 -6.35 -17.26 -6.15
CA GLU A 133 -7.56 -18.07 -6.36
C GLU A 133 -8.47 -18.05 -5.12
N ARG A 134 -7.92 -18.31 -3.94
CA ARG A 134 -8.66 -18.28 -2.66
C ARG A 134 -9.24 -16.91 -2.33
N LEU A 135 -8.57 -15.83 -2.72
CA LEU A 135 -9.07 -14.47 -2.53
C LEU A 135 -10.25 -14.17 -3.45
N ILE A 136 -10.21 -14.63 -4.70
CA ILE A 136 -11.34 -14.53 -5.63
C ILE A 136 -12.52 -15.36 -5.12
N GLU A 137 -12.29 -16.61 -4.72
CA GLU A 137 -13.33 -17.46 -4.13
C GLU A 137 -13.94 -16.81 -2.88
N ALA A 138 -13.12 -16.24 -2.01
CA ALA A 138 -13.59 -15.51 -0.84
C ALA A 138 -14.40 -14.26 -1.22
N GLN A 139 -13.98 -13.54 -2.25
CA GLN A 139 -14.73 -12.40 -2.77
C GLN A 139 -16.11 -12.82 -3.28
N ASP A 140 -16.20 -13.87 -4.07
CA ASP A 140 -17.48 -14.34 -4.60
C ASP A 140 -18.43 -14.81 -3.50
N LEU A 141 -17.90 -15.48 -2.47
CA LEU A 141 -18.69 -15.98 -1.34
C LEU A 141 -19.22 -14.86 -0.44
N PHE A 142 -18.44 -13.79 -0.22
CA PHE A 142 -18.75 -12.80 0.81
C PHE A 142 -19.06 -11.39 0.30
N ALA A 143 -18.75 -11.04 -0.95
CA ALA A 143 -18.99 -9.70 -1.50
C ALA A 143 -20.47 -9.31 -1.50
N GLN A 144 -21.38 -10.28 -1.70
CA GLN A 144 -22.83 -10.01 -1.65
C GLN A 144 -23.31 -9.65 -0.25
N ARG A 145 -22.70 -10.23 0.79
CA ARG A 145 -23.07 -10.00 2.19
C ARG A 145 -22.48 -8.69 2.70
N ASP A 146 -21.20 -8.48 2.44
CA ASP A 146 -20.43 -7.44 3.13
C ASP A 146 -20.23 -6.21 2.24
N GLY A 147 -20.29 -6.33 0.91
CA GLY A 147 -19.98 -5.28 -0.06
C GLY A 147 -18.55 -5.37 -0.61
N PRO A 148 -18.14 -4.46 -1.52
CA PRO A 148 -16.85 -4.56 -2.18
C PRO A 148 -15.68 -4.36 -1.20
N PRO A 149 -14.53 -5.04 -1.44
CA PRO A 149 -13.31 -4.82 -0.65
C PRO A 149 -12.63 -3.48 -1.01
N PRO A 150 -11.75 -2.97 -0.13
CA PRO A 150 -11.09 -1.67 -0.34
C PRO A 150 -9.96 -1.72 -1.38
N LEU A 151 -9.53 -2.91 -1.80
CA LEU A 151 -8.46 -3.17 -2.78
C LEU A 151 -8.92 -4.22 -3.78
N ARG A 152 -8.20 -4.35 -4.90
CA ARG A 152 -8.30 -5.52 -5.80
C ARG A 152 -7.63 -6.75 -5.18
N ALA A 153 -8.08 -7.94 -5.58
CA ALA A 153 -7.55 -9.22 -5.08
C ALA A 153 -6.04 -9.31 -5.32
N ASP A 154 -5.59 -8.98 -6.54
CA ASP A 154 -4.20 -9.00 -6.98
C ASP A 154 -3.34 -8.07 -6.10
N ALA A 155 -3.82 -6.85 -5.83
CA ALA A 155 -3.11 -5.90 -4.98
C ALA A 155 -2.97 -6.42 -3.54
N PHE A 156 -3.99 -7.10 -3.02
CA PHE A 156 -3.98 -7.66 -1.69
C PHE A 156 -3.11 -8.93 -1.60
N ALA A 157 -3.17 -9.81 -2.60
CA ALA A 157 -2.32 -10.99 -2.72
C ALA A 157 -0.83 -10.60 -2.75
N GLY A 158 -0.47 -9.65 -3.62
CA GLY A 158 0.88 -9.11 -3.69
C GLY A 158 1.33 -8.48 -2.38
N LEU A 159 0.44 -7.74 -1.70
CA LEU A 159 0.73 -7.18 -0.38
C LEU A 159 1.01 -8.28 0.66
N LEU A 160 0.18 -9.32 0.73
CA LEU A 160 0.38 -10.43 1.67
C LEU A 160 1.71 -11.13 1.43
N LEU A 161 2.06 -11.45 0.19
CA LEU A 161 3.34 -12.08 -0.16
C LEU A 161 4.55 -11.23 0.26
N VAL A 162 4.44 -9.91 0.13
CA VAL A 162 5.48 -8.95 0.54
C VAL A 162 5.57 -8.82 2.07
N LEU A 163 4.43 -8.80 2.77
CA LEU A 163 4.39 -8.64 4.22
C LEU A 163 4.78 -9.90 5.00
N CYS A 164 4.58 -11.10 4.44
CA CYS A 164 4.87 -12.39 5.10
C CYS A 164 6.30 -12.56 5.63
N CYS A 165 7.25 -11.76 5.17
CA CYS A 165 8.66 -11.91 5.51
C CYS A 165 9.30 -10.73 6.22
N SER A 166 8.55 -9.67 6.53
CA SER A 166 9.17 -8.38 6.82
C SER A 166 8.79 -7.71 8.14
N VAL A 167 7.53 -7.74 8.61
CA VAL A 167 7.20 -6.86 9.75
C VAL A 167 6.10 -7.27 10.73
N VAL A 168 5.29 -8.27 10.40
CA VAL A 168 4.34 -8.87 11.35
C VAL A 168 4.56 -10.36 11.24
N ASP A 169 4.65 -11.07 12.37
CA ASP A 169 4.54 -12.53 12.36
C ASP A 169 3.11 -12.88 11.94
N LEU A 170 2.86 -12.78 10.64
CA LEU A 170 1.55 -13.00 10.03
C LEU A 170 1.05 -14.42 10.30
N LYS A 171 1.96 -15.33 10.69
CA LYS A 171 1.63 -16.68 11.15
C LYS A 171 0.79 -16.69 12.42
N GLY A 172 0.99 -15.71 13.31
CA GLY A 172 0.19 -15.55 14.52
C GLY A 172 -1.20 -14.96 14.27
N THR A 173 -1.37 -14.23 13.16
CA THR A 173 -2.60 -13.48 12.85
C THR A 173 -3.45 -14.11 11.76
N LEU A 174 -2.82 -14.84 10.85
CA LEU A 174 -3.46 -15.59 9.77
C LEU A 174 -3.05 -17.07 9.87
N PRO A 175 -3.43 -17.78 10.93
CA PRO A 175 -2.90 -19.11 11.21
C PRO A 175 -3.27 -20.13 10.13
N LEU A 176 -4.46 -20.04 9.52
CA LEU A 176 -4.88 -20.98 8.47
C LEU A 176 -4.29 -20.60 7.11
N SER A 177 -4.20 -19.29 6.82
CA SER A 177 -3.58 -18.82 5.58
C SER A 177 -2.03 -18.81 5.63
N ALA A 178 -1.41 -18.94 6.80
CA ALA A 178 0.05 -18.96 6.95
C ALA A 178 0.71 -20.09 6.17
N ALA A 179 0.14 -21.31 6.23
CA ALA A 179 0.65 -22.46 5.51
C ALA A 179 0.53 -22.28 3.97
N LEU A 180 -0.51 -21.58 3.52
CA LEU A 180 -0.70 -21.21 2.12
C LEU A 180 0.39 -20.22 1.67
N LEU A 181 0.64 -19.19 2.48
CA LEU A 181 1.63 -18.15 2.20
C LEU A 181 3.07 -18.69 2.17
N GLU A 182 3.41 -19.64 3.04
CA GLU A 182 4.71 -20.33 3.03
C GLU A 182 4.89 -21.22 1.80
N ARG A 183 3.83 -21.91 1.38
CA ARG A 183 3.87 -22.79 0.21
C ARG A 183 4.03 -22.00 -1.08
N GLU A 184 3.33 -20.88 -1.20
CA GLU A 184 3.42 -19.99 -2.37
C GLU A 184 4.82 -19.41 -2.53
N ASP A 185 5.49 -19.01 -1.45
CA ASP A 185 6.87 -18.47 -1.49
C ASP A 185 7.87 -19.42 -2.17
N SER A 186 7.65 -20.73 -2.04
CA SER A 186 8.50 -21.76 -2.66
C SER A 186 8.19 -22.03 -4.13
N ARG A 187 7.07 -21.53 -4.64
CA ARG A 187 6.53 -21.81 -5.98
C ARG A 187 6.47 -20.60 -6.91
N LEU A 188 6.75 -19.40 -6.40
CA LEU A 188 6.76 -18.18 -7.21
C LEU A 188 7.75 -18.31 -8.38
N GLU A 189 7.31 -17.91 -9.57
CA GLU A 189 8.20 -17.80 -10.73
C GLU A 189 9.27 -16.73 -10.48
N GLU A 190 10.45 -16.90 -11.09
CA GLU A 190 11.61 -15.98 -10.97
C GLU A 190 11.24 -14.48 -11.07
N PRO A 191 10.44 -13.99 -12.03
CA PRO A 191 10.13 -12.56 -12.13
C PRO A 191 9.39 -12.02 -10.90
N LEU A 192 8.39 -12.74 -10.41
CA LEU A 192 7.61 -12.32 -9.24
C LEU A 192 8.42 -12.50 -7.95
N LEU A 193 9.23 -13.56 -7.86
CA LEU A 193 10.08 -13.85 -6.72
C LEU A 193 11.15 -12.75 -6.51
N GLU A 194 11.78 -12.26 -7.58
CA GLU A 194 12.74 -11.15 -7.49
C GLU A 194 12.08 -9.87 -6.98
N GLU A 195 10.90 -9.52 -7.50
CA GLU A 195 10.15 -8.35 -7.07
C GLU A 195 9.74 -8.45 -5.59
N VAL A 196 9.20 -9.60 -5.19
CA VAL A 196 8.80 -9.88 -3.80
C VAL A 196 10.02 -9.81 -2.88
N ASN A 197 11.15 -10.40 -3.26
CA ASN A 197 12.37 -10.37 -2.46
C ASN A 197 12.99 -8.97 -2.35
N SER A 198 12.97 -8.20 -3.43
CA SER A 198 13.40 -6.80 -3.45
C SER A 198 12.53 -5.95 -2.51
N ALA A 199 11.21 -6.06 -2.61
CA ALA A 199 10.27 -5.36 -1.73
C ALA A 199 10.46 -5.75 -0.26
N ARG A 200 10.64 -7.05 0.02
CA ARG A 200 10.96 -7.55 1.37
C ARG A 200 12.27 -6.99 1.92
N ALA A 201 13.31 -6.92 1.10
CA ALA A 201 14.61 -6.35 1.50
C ALA A 201 14.49 -4.87 1.86
N ILE A 202 13.73 -4.10 1.09
CA ILE A 202 13.43 -2.69 1.38
C ILE A 202 12.69 -2.56 2.71
N LEU A 203 11.60 -3.33 2.89
CA LEU A 203 10.81 -3.28 4.13
C LEU A 203 11.62 -3.70 5.35
N ARG A 204 12.46 -4.73 5.25
CA ARG A 204 13.38 -5.14 6.32
C ARG A 204 14.39 -4.04 6.65
N THR A 205 14.92 -3.35 5.66
CA THR A 205 15.85 -2.23 5.86
C THR A 205 15.15 -1.08 6.57
N MET A 206 13.93 -0.74 6.16
CA MET A 206 13.11 0.28 6.82
C MET A 206 12.77 -0.10 8.27
N ALA A 207 12.43 -1.37 8.52
CA ALA A 207 12.13 -1.88 9.86
C ALA A 207 13.36 -1.90 10.79
N ARG A 208 14.55 -2.21 10.27
CA ARG A 208 15.80 -2.14 11.08
C ARG A 208 16.16 -0.70 11.45
N HIS A 209 16.06 0.23 10.51
CA HIS A 209 16.28 1.65 10.81
C HIS A 209 15.26 2.18 11.82
N HIS A 210 14.02 1.70 11.77
CA HIS A 210 13.01 1.99 12.78
C HIS A 210 13.42 1.51 14.19
N LEU A 211 13.84 0.26 14.33
CA LEU A 211 14.30 -0.30 15.61
C LEU A 211 15.53 0.44 16.16
N GLN A 212 16.41 0.93 15.29
CA GLN A 212 17.58 1.72 15.67
C GLN A 212 17.21 3.15 16.09
N ASP A 213 16.28 3.81 15.39
CA ASP A 213 15.79 5.14 15.74
C ASP A 213 15.04 5.12 17.10
N CYS A 214 14.23 4.09 17.37
CA CYS A 214 13.61 3.87 18.67
C CYS A 214 14.61 3.57 19.80
N GLY A 215 15.79 3.01 19.49
CA GLY A 215 16.85 2.76 20.47
C GLY A 215 17.65 4.02 20.86
N SER A 216 17.60 5.08 20.06
CA SER A 216 18.31 6.34 20.31
C SER A 216 17.43 7.41 20.99
N CYS A 217 16.11 7.27 20.92
CA CYS A 217 15.20 7.98 21.80
C CYS A 217 15.24 7.30 23.17
N GLY A 218 15.95 7.89 24.13
CA GLY A 218 16.03 7.44 25.52
C GLY A 218 14.70 7.50 26.29
N CYS A 219 13.65 6.86 25.77
CA CYS A 219 12.41 6.57 26.49
C CYS A 219 12.67 5.38 27.44
N GLY A 220 13.65 5.54 28.31
CA GLY A 220 13.90 4.65 29.43
C GLY A 220 12.84 4.86 30.50
N ARG A 221 12.11 3.79 30.80
CA ARG A 221 11.63 3.40 32.14
C ARG A 221 11.11 4.56 33.01
N GLY A 222 9.81 4.83 32.92
CA GLY A 222 9.03 5.30 34.06
C GLY A 222 8.24 4.12 34.60
N ALA A 223 8.51 3.78 35.86
CA ALA A 223 7.84 2.74 36.64
C ALA A 223 6.35 3.05 36.87
#